data_AF-A0A3N2MYR8-F1
#
_entry.id   AF-A0A3N2MYR8-F1
#
_cell.length_a   1.000
_cell.length_b   1.000
_cell.length_c   1.000
_cell.angle_alpha   90.00
_cell.angle_beta   90.00
_cell.angle_gamma   90.00
#
_symmetry.space_group_name_H-M   'P 1'
#
loop_
_entity.id
_entity.type
_entity.pdbx_description
1 polymer ?
#
loop_
_entity_poly.entity_id
_entity_poly.type
_entity_poly.pdbx_seq_one_letter_code
_entity_poly.pdbx_strand_id
1 'polypeptide(L)'
;MSTPVYISPRVIDTVTSLPVEDRIPISNALSMEFILGIDPTDTLTPMQGMLYAMIKFYVTQDTERNRAATSSADPSSFEPYRCALG
;
A
#
# COMPACT_ATOMS: atom_id res chain seq x y z
N MET A 1 -16.66 -2.82 -4.37
CA MET A 1 -16.10 -3.75 -3.37
C MET A 1 -14.84 -3.11 -2.83
N SER A 2 -14.79 -2.75 -1.54
CA SER A 2 -13.61 -2.10 -0.95
C SER A 2 -12.51 -3.14 -0.76
N THR A 3 -11.59 -3.23 -1.70
CA THR A 3 -10.37 -4.03 -1.54
C THR A 3 -9.48 -3.37 -0.48
N PRO A 4 -8.99 -4.12 0.52
CA PRO A 4 -8.11 -3.56 1.52
C PRO A 4 -6.83 -3.07 0.85
N VAL A 5 -6.47 -1.81 1.09
CA VAL A 5 -5.25 -1.19 0.57
C VAL A 5 -4.14 -1.44 1.58
N TYR A 6 -3.00 -1.96 1.12
CA TYR A 6 -1.82 -2.16 1.95
C TYR A 6 -0.76 -1.10 1.62
N ILE A 7 -0.56 -0.15 2.53
CA ILE A 7 0.52 0.82 2.45
C ILE A 7 1.74 0.22 3.16
N SER A 8 2.72 -0.24 2.38
CA SER A 8 3.93 -0.86 2.90
C SER A 8 4.94 0.16 3.42
N PRO A 9 5.91 -0.25 4.26
CA PRO A 9 7.02 0.61 4.67
C PRO A 9 7.78 1.21 3.48
N ARG A 10 7.95 0.43 2.40
CA ARG A 10 8.60 0.90 1.16
C ARG A 10 7.87 2.07 0.54
N VAL A 11 6.53 2.03 0.52
CA VAL A 11 5.71 3.15 -0.01
C VAL A 11 5.91 4.39 0.85
N ILE A 12 5.91 4.24 2.18
CA ILE A 12 6.13 5.35 3.12
C ILE A 12 7.53 5.95 2.94
N ASP A 13 8.57 5.12 2.86
CA ASP A 13 9.94 5.56 2.61
C ASP A 13 10.07 6.29 1.28
N THR A 14 9.40 5.80 0.23
CA THR A 14 9.40 6.43 -1.08
C THR A 14 8.78 7.84 -1.00
N VAL A 15 7.59 7.97 -0.39
CA VAL A 15 6.92 9.29 -0.23
C VAL A 15 7.75 10.23 0.65
N THR A 16 8.36 9.73 1.73
CA THR A 16 9.19 10.54 2.64
C THR A 16 10.58 10.85 2.09
N SER A 17 11.01 10.20 1.01
CA SER A 17 12.22 10.58 0.28
C SER A 17 11.99 11.71 -0.72
N LEU A 18 10.72 11.99 -1.09
CA LEU A 18 10.39 13.05 -2.03
C LEU A 18 10.71 14.45 -1.45
N PRO A 19 11.01 15.42 -2.34
CA PRO A 19 11.06 16.83 -2.01
C PRO A 19 9.77 17.28 -1.31
N VAL A 20 9.87 18.29 -0.43
CA VAL A 20 8.72 18.79 0.34
C VAL A 20 7.59 19.27 -0.58
N GLU A 21 7.94 19.85 -1.73
CA GLU A 21 7.02 20.33 -2.76
C GLU A 21 6.14 19.22 -3.38
N ASP A 22 6.67 18.00 -3.47
CA ASP A 22 5.94 16.85 -4.04
C ASP A 22 5.34 15.95 -2.97
N ARG A 23 5.92 15.91 -1.76
CA ARG A 23 5.46 15.04 -0.68
C ARG A 23 3.99 15.28 -0.32
N ILE A 24 3.60 16.54 -0.18
CA ILE A 24 2.23 16.90 0.24
C ILE A 24 1.21 16.60 -0.89
N PRO A 25 1.41 17.08 -2.14
CA PRO A 25 0.51 16.75 -3.25
C PRO A 25 0.35 15.25 -3.47
N ILE A 26 1.44 14.48 -3.43
CA ILE A 26 1.41 13.04 -3.64
C ILE A 26 0.67 12.32 -2.50
N SER A 27 0.90 12.71 -1.25
CA SER A 27 0.18 12.11 -0.11
C SER A 27 -1.33 12.39 -0.16
N ASN A 28 -1.70 13.60 -0.58
CA ASN A 28 -3.10 13.97 -0.79
C ASN A 28 -3.72 13.18 -1.93
N ALA A 29 -3.00 13.02 -3.05
CA ALA A 29 -3.46 12.23 -4.20
C ALA A 29 -3.70 10.76 -3.82
N LEU A 30 -2.77 10.14 -3.09
CA LEU A 30 -2.94 8.78 -2.57
C LEU A 30 -4.18 8.69 -1.67
N SER A 31 -4.40 9.68 -0.80
CA SER A 31 -5.58 9.71 0.07
C SER A 31 -6.88 9.90 -0.73
N MET A 32 -6.89 10.75 -1.76
CA MET A 32 -8.05 10.95 -2.64
C MET A 32 -8.44 9.65 -3.34
N GLU A 33 -7.48 8.93 -3.92
CA GLU A 33 -7.79 7.68 -4.62
C GLU A 33 -8.15 6.57 -3.64
N PHE A 34 -7.29 6.27 -2.66
CA PHE A 34 -7.43 5.07 -1.84
C PHE A 34 -8.46 5.18 -0.72
N ILE A 35 -8.77 6.40 -0.25
CA ILE A 35 -9.77 6.63 0.80
C ILE A 35 -11.08 7.14 0.21
N LEU A 36 -11.03 8.12 -0.69
CA LEU A 36 -12.22 8.78 -1.23
C LEU A 36 -12.71 8.17 -2.55
N GLY A 37 -11.88 7.37 -3.24
CA GLY A 37 -12.21 6.82 -4.56
C GLY A 37 -12.23 7.87 -5.67
N ILE A 38 -11.57 9.01 -5.46
CA ILE A 38 -11.51 10.14 -6.40
C ILE A 38 -10.19 10.09 -7.14
N ASP A 39 -10.23 10.22 -8.47
CA ASP A 39 -9.02 10.30 -9.28
C ASP A 39 -8.32 11.67 -9.10
N PRO A 40 -7.05 11.69 -8.66
CA PRO A 40 -6.35 12.94 -8.37
C PRO A 40 -5.60 13.53 -9.58
N THR A 41 -5.74 12.96 -10.78
CA THR A 41 -4.94 13.35 -11.96
C THR A 41 -5.11 14.82 -12.33
N ASP A 42 -6.30 15.40 -12.10
CA ASP A 42 -6.58 16.82 -12.34
C ASP A 42 -5.94 17.78 -11.33
N THR A 43 -5.50 17.26 -10.17
CA THR A 43 -4.93 18.07 -9.07
C THR A 43 -3.40 18.12 -9.08
N LEU A 44 -2.76 17.27 -9.88
CA LEU A 44 -1.32 17.09 -9.91
C LEU A 44 -0.69 17.77 -11.12
N THR A 45 0.52 18.29 -10.95
CA THR A 45 1.34 18.69 -12.11
C THR A 45 1.75 17.46 -12.92
N PRO A 46 2.15 17.60 -14.20
CA PRO A 46 2.57 16.45 -15.01
C PRO A 46 3.68 15.59 -14.36
N MET A 47 4.65 16.24 -13.69
CA MET A 47 5.73 15.54 -12.98
C MET A 47 5.19 14.77 -11.77
N GLN A 48 4.31 15.40 -10.99
CA GLN A 48 3.67 14.76 -9.85
C GLN A 48 2.75 13.61 -10.27
N GLY A 49 2.07 13.72 -11.41
CA GLY A 49 1.29 12.64 -12.00
C GLY A 49 2.16 11.40 -12.28
N MET A 50 3.37 11.59 -12.79
CA MET A 50 4.32 10.48 -12.99
C MET A 50 4.76 9.84 -11.66
N LEU A 51 5.12 10.66 -10.66
CA LEU A 51 5.51 10.17 -9.33
C LEU A 51 4.36 9.41 -8.67
N TYR A 52 3.16 9.95 -8.74
CA TYR A 52 1.94 9.32 -8.24
C TYR A 52 1.70 7.97 -8.90
N ALA A 53 1.78 7.89 -10.23
CA ALA A 53 1.59 6.64 -10.97
C ALA A 53 2.61 5.58 -10.55
N MET A 54 3.88 5.96 -10.35
CA MET A 54 4.91 5.04 -9.85
C MET A 54 4.62 4.54 -8.43
N ILE A 55 4.20 5.43 -7.52
CA ILE A 55 3.92 5.05 -6.13
C ILE A 55 2.65 4.20 -6.04
N LYS A 56 1.62 4.53 -6.83
CA LYS A 56 0.39 3.74 -6.98
C LYS A 56 0.70 2.31 -7.45
N PHE A 57 1.66 2.15 -8.36
CA PHE A 57 2.12 0.84 -8.79
C PHE A 57 2.71 0.04 -7.62
N TYR A 58 3.54 0.65 -6.77
CA TYR A 58 4.08 -0.03 -5.58
C TYR A 58 3.00 -0.41 -4.56
N VAL A 59 2.01 0.47 -4.31
CA VAL A 59 0.88 0.16 -3.43
C VAL A 59 0.09 -1.04 -3.96
N THR A 60 -0.21 -1.05 -5.26
CA THR A 60 -0.97 -2.15 -5.89
C THR A 60 -0.19 -3.47 -5.83
N GLN A 61 1.10 -3.42 -6.15
CA GLN A 61 1.99 -4.58 -6.11
C GLN A 61 2.10 -5.16 -4.68
N ASP A 62 2.32 -4.30 -3.68
CA ASP A 62 2.46 -4.73 -2.30
C ASP A 62 1.13 -5.22 -1.71
N THR A 63 0.00 -4.65 -2.15
CA THR A 63 -1.35 -5.12 -1.79
C THR A 63 -1.60 -6.54 -2.30
N GLU A 64 -1.33 -6.82 -3.58
CA GLU A 64 -1.49 -8.17 -4.12
C GLU A 64 -0.52 -9.17 -3.46
N ARG A 65 0.72 -8.74 -3.21
CA ARG A 65 1.70 -9.58 -2.51
C ARG A 65 1.26 -9.92 -1.08
N ASN A 66 0.73 -8.94 -0.35
CA ASN A 66 0.22 -9.15 1.01
C ASN A 66 -1.04 -10.04 0.99
N ARG A 67 -1.91 -9.87 -0.01
CA ARG A 67 -3.10 -10.70 -0.20
C ARG A 67 -2.73 -12.16 -0.48
N ALA A 68 -1.72 -12.40 -1.32
CA ALA A 68 -1.20 -13.74 -1.57
C ALA A 68 -0.63 -14.37 -0.30
N ALA A 69 0.19 -13.62 0.46
CA ALA A 69 0.77 -14.10 1.72
C ALA A 69 -0.31 -14.49 2.75
N THR A 70 -1.31 -13.63 2.96
CA THR A 70 -2.43 -13.90 3.88
C THR A 70 -3.35 -15.03 3.42
N SER A 71 -3.51 -15.25 2.11
CA SER A 71 -4.30 -16.39 1.59
C SER A 71 -3.63 -17.76 1.77
N SER A 72 -2.31 -17.79 1.97
CA SER A 72 -1.54 -19.02 2.19
C SER A 72 -1.30 -19.36 3.66
N ALA A 73 -1.61 -18.44 4.57
CA ALA A 73 -1.60 -18.69 5.99
C ALA A 73 -2.83 -19.51 6.37
N ASP A 74 -2.69 -20.84 6.32
CA ASP A 74 -3.68 -21.76 6.88
C ASP A 74 -3.85 -21.47 8.39
N PRO A 75 -5.01 -20.96 8.83
CA PRO A 75 -5.26 -20.67 10.24
C PRO A 75 -5.38 -21.94 11.11
N SER A 76 -5.33 -23.14 10.54
CA SER A 76 -5.44 -24.41 11.27
C SER A 76 -4.13 -24.94 11.88
N SER A 77 -2.97 -24.30 11.62
CA SER A 77 -1.66 -24.80 12.12
C SER A 77 -1.32 -24.38 13.57
N PHE A 78 -2.21 -23.71 14.29
CA PHE A 78 -2.02 -23.42 15.72
C PHE A 78 -2.48 -24.63 16.55
N GLU A 79 -1.64 -25.68 16.65
CA GLU A 79 -1.78 -26.74 17.65
C GLU A 79 -0.95 -26.41 18.90
N PRO A 80 -1.54 -25.91 20.01
CA PRO A 80 -0.81 -25.61 21.25
C PRO A 80 -0.49 -26.83 22.14
N TYR A 81 -0.61 -28.08 21.66
CA TYR A 81 -0.56 -29.27 22.54
C TYR A 81 0.49 -30.35 22.21
N ARG A 82 1.52 -30.07 21.40
CA ARG A 82 2.52 -31.08 20.98
C ARG A 82 3.82 -31.12 21.79
N CYS A 83 3.94 -30.42 22.92
CA CYS A 83 5.16 -30.41 23.75
C CYS A 83 4.90 -30.83 25.20
N ALA A 84 4.54 -32.10 25.45
CA ALA A 84 4.67 -32.70 26.78
C ALA A 84 4.53 -34.24 26.70
N LEU A 85 5.55 -34.93 26.19
CA LEU A 85 5.81 -36.35 26.46
C LEU A 85 7.25 -36.65 26.01
N GLY A 86 8.18 -36.56 26.96
CA GLY A 86 9.59 -36.86 26.82
C GLY A 86 10.24 -36.78 28.19
#